data_AF-A0AAP4F0H0-F1
#
_entry.id   AF-A0AAP4F0H0-F1
#
_cell.length_a   1.000
_cell.length_b   1.000
_cell.length_c   1.000
_cell.angle_alpha   90.00
_cell.angle_beta   90.00
_cell.angle_gamma   90.00
#
_symmetry.space_group_name_H-M   'P 1'
#
loop_
_entity.id
_entity.type
_entity.pdbx_description
1 polymer ?
#
loop_
_entity_poly.entity_id
_entity_poly.type
_entity_poly.pdbx_seq_one_letter_code
_entity_poly.pdbx_strand_id
1 'polypeptide(L)' 'MAIGCEDQHKTPVPEERTCPVCGKDIEVFVVKGRVVEDAVCDCGYVIKADEAE' A
#
# COMPACT_ATOMS: atom_id res chain seq x y z
N MET A 1 26.43 20.57 5.80
CA MET A 1 25.53 19.51 6.29
C MET A 1 24.62 19.14 5.13
N ALA A 2 25.04 18.20 4.29
CA ALA A 2 24.18 17.65 3.25
C ALA A 2 23.78 16.26 3.72
N ILE A 3 22.57 16.15 4.25
CA ILE A 3 21.92 14.86 4.54
C ILE A 3 21.42 14.37 3.18
N GLY A 4 22.32 13.74 2.42
CA GLY A 4 21.99 13.00 1.21
C GLY A 4 21.62 11.58 1.58
N CYS A 5 20.46 11.40 2.22
CA CYS A 5 19.77 10.11 2.19
C CYS A 5 18.85 10.14 0.98
N GLU A 6 19.45 10.01 -0.20
CA GLU A 6 18.73 9.61 -1.39
C GLU A 6 18.47 8.11 -1.25
N ASP A 7 17.45 7.78 -0.47
CA ASP A 7 16.89 6.44 -0.36
C ASP A 7 16.43 6.00 -1.76
N GLN A 8 17.33 5.36 -2.50
CA GLN A 8 17.06 4.54 -3.69
C GLN A 8 16.27 3.26 -3.35
N HIS A 9 15.75 3.16 -2.13
CA HIS A 9 14.86 2.10 -1.74
C HIS A 9 13.49 2.40 -2.32
N LYS A 10 12.88 1.42 -2.99
CA LYS A 10 11.49 1.47 -3.42
C LYS A 10 10.60 1.51 -2.17
N THR A 11 10.54 2.65 -1.50
CA THR A 11 9.74 2.79 -0.29
C THR A 11 8.28 2.68 -0.72
N PRO A 12 7.53 1.72 -0.17
CA PRO A 12 6.10 1.68 -0.39
C PRO A 12 5.47 3.00 0.04
N VAL A 13 4.67 3.60 -0.83
CA VAL A 13 3.89 4.79 -0.49
C VAL A 13 2.52 4.33 0.00
N PRO A 14 2.04 4.86 1.14
CA PRO A 14 0.66 4.62 1.56
C PRO A 14 -0.29 5.29 0.57
N GLU A 15 -1.30 4.56 0.12
CA GLU A 15 -2.37 5.01 -0.76
C GLU A 15 -3.71 4.63 -0.12
N GLU A 16 -4.67 5.54 -0.15
CA GLU A 16 -6.02 5.31 0.39
C GLU A 16 -6.89 4.65 -0.68
N ARG A 17 -7.40 3.46 -0.40
CA ARG A 17 -8.29 2.68 -1.29
C ARG A 17 -9.63 2.44 -0.63
N THR A 18 -10.71 2.77 -1.31
CA THR A 18 -12.05 2.48 -0.80
C THR A 18 -12.36 0.98 -0.86
N CYS A 19 -12.77 0.41 0.28
CA CYS A 19 -13.18 -0.97 0.40
C CYS A 19 -14.44 -1.24 -0.44
N PRO A 20 -14.43 -2.21 -1.37
CA PRO A 20 -15.62 -2.56 -2.15
C PRO A 20 -16.71 -3.27 -1.32
N VAL A 21 -16.39 -3.75 -0.12
CA VAL A 21 -17.33 -4.49 0.74
C VAL A 21 -18.11 -3.55 1.67
N CYS A 22 -17.42 -2.63 2.35
CA CYS A 22 -18.03 -1.75 3.35
C CYS A 22 -17.97 -0.26 3.00
N GLY A 23 -17.27 0.13 1.94
CA GLY A 23 -17.12 1.53 1.52
C GLY A 23 -16.20 2.38 2.38
N LYS A 24 -15.48 1.79 3.35
CA LYS A 24 -14.48 2.52 4.17
C LYS A 24 -13.15 2.63 3.45
N ASP A 25 -12.37 3.65 3.74
CA ASP A 25 -11.02 3.81 3.24
C ASP A 25 -10.04 2.84 3.94
N ILE A 26 -9.20 2.20 3.15
CA ILE A 26 -8.16 1.25 3.56
C ILE A 26 -6.82 1.84 3.14
N GLU A 27 -5.90 1.97 4.09
CA GLU A 27 -4.52 2.34 3.81
C GLU A 27 -3.79 1.11 3.23
N VAL A 28 -3.37 1.20 1.97
CA VAL A 28 -2.59 0.17 1.28
C VAL A 28 -1.20 0.68 0.97
N PHE A 29 -0.21 -0.19 1.01
CA PHE A 29 1.16 0.15 0.61
C PHE A 29 1.38 -0.20 -0.84
N VAL A 30 1.63 0.81 -1.68
CA VAL A 30 1.86 0.63 -3.12
C VAL A 30 3.28 1.03 -3.53
N VAL A 31 3.85 0.29 -4.49
CA VAL A 31 5.11 0.62 -5.15
C VAL A 31 4.85 0.68 -6.65
N LYS A 32 5.09 1.85 -7.26
CA LYS A 32 4.80 2.08 -8.69
C LYS A 32 3.35 1.74 -9.07
N GLY A 33 2.40 1.99 -8.17
CA GLY A 33 0.96 1.73 -8.38
C GLY A 33 0.51 0.28 -8.22
N ARG A 34 1.38 -0.60 -7.70
CA ARG A 34 1.03 -1.99 -7.34
C ARG A 34 1.07 -2.16 -5.83
N VAL A 35 0.05 -2.82 -5.26
CA VAL A 35 0.02 -3.16 -3.84
C VAL A 35 1.14 -4.15 -3.55
N VAL A 36 2.00 -3.85 -2.59
CA VAL A 36 3.15 -4.72 -2.25
C VAL A 36 2.99 -5.48 -0.94
N GLU A 37 1.97 -5.12 -0.14
CA GLU A 37 1.67 -5.77 1.14
C GLU A 37 0.17 -6.01 1.25
N ASP A 38 -0.22 -7.06 1.98
CA ASP A 38 -1.62 -7.29 2.28
C ASP A 38 -2.17 -6.19 3.20
N ALA A 39 -3.38 -5.73 2.90
CA ALA A 39 -4.07 -4.73 3.71
C ALA A 39 -5.42 -5.27 4.17
N VAL A 40 -5.62 -5.27 5.47
CA VAL A 40 -6.85 -5.77 6.10
C VAL A 40 -7.75 -4.60 6.43
N CYS A 41 -8.94 -4.60 5.85
CA CYS A 41 -10.00 -3.69 6.23
C CYS A 41 -10.63 -4.13 7.56
N ASP A 42 -11.11 -3.15 8.32
CA ASP A 42 -11.86 -3.35 9.56
C ASP A 42 -13.13 -4.23 9.39
N CYS A 43 -13.69 -4.31 8.18
CA CYS A 43 -14.82 -5.21 7.89
C CYS A 43 -14.42 -6.69 7.68
N GLY A 44 -13.13 -7.00 7.67
CA GLY A 44 -12.59 -8.34 7.40
C GLY A 44 -12.23 -8.59 5.93
N TYR A 45 -12.35 -7.60 5.05
CA TYR A 45 -11.88 -7.70 3.66
C TYR A 45 -10.35 -7.57 3.60
N VAL A 46 -9.68 -8.49 2.91
CA VAL A 46 -8.22 -8.48 2.74
C VAL A 46 -7.88 -8.16 1.30
N ILE A 47 -7.22 -7.02 1.08
CA ILE A 47 -6.57 -6.68 -0.19
C ILE A 47 -5.24 -7.43 -0.20
N LYS A 48 -5.07 -8.34 -1.14
CA LYS A 48 -3.80 -9.07 -1.30
C LYS A 48 -2.78 -8.21 -2.04
N ALA A 49 -1.50 -8.36 -1.68
CA ALA A 49 -0.41 -7.83 -2.47
C ALA A 49 -0.46 -8.39 -3.90
N ASP A 50 -0.20 -7.53 -4.87
CA ASP A 50 -0.01 -7.91 -6.26
C ASP A 50 1.42 -8.44 -6.40
N GLU A 51 1.62 -9.68 -5.95
CA GLU A 51 2.83 -10.44 -6.26
C GLU A 51 2.81 -10.66 -7.77
N ALA A 52 3.49 -9.79 -8.51
CA ALA A 52 3.69 -9.97 -9.95
C ALA A 52 4.54 -11.23 -10.16
N GLU A 53 3.86 -12.34 -10.42
CA GLU A 53 4.42 -13.62 -10.87
C GLU A 53 5.16 -13.47 -12.21
#